data_AF-A0A7J6KXT9-F1
#
_entry.id   AF-A0A7J6KXT9-F1
#
_cell.length_a   1.000
_cell.length_b   1.000
_cell.length_c   1.000
_cell.angle_alpha   90.00
_cell.angle_beta   90.00
_cell.angle_gamma   90.00
#
_symmetry.space_group_name_H-M   'P 1'
#
loop_
_entity.id
_entity.type
_entity.pdbx_description
1 polymer ?
#
loop_
_entity_poly.entity_id
_entity_poly.type
_entity_poly.pdbx_seq_one_letter_code
_entity_poly.pdbx_strand_id
1 'polypeptide(L)'
;MPCDNEVNRICWPAKAVGNIMDLFQRRANLHHDVYQHPTVTGVDLILRDAFVKASPHLQVRCRDGEFRSLKEASGDPVAFSRVTNWLHQYIQFGRHVKLNVDWDHPDMLEATRLLENISNRQLFKIAGIFTERYPGQRDLTKSAEEIAALTGGQVKPEEIECRSRKISWGMKDKNPMENIRFYAEKGSMRLSRTEFPNMLPRAFEDAETIVFLKSQDQSKRQATKAALDEWLQQQPECDRPSDASPMKVGPPTPRCNTQKKLPSNRAQLKRVFSLITPSYETPSKQPVENRARRVKLEK
;
A
#
# COMPACT_ATOMS: atom_id res chain seq x y z
N MET A 1 24.49 -25.06 -5.69
CA MET A 1 25.35 -24.59 -4.59
C MET A 1 24.47 -24.25 -3.41
N PRO A 2 24.73 -24.81 -2.22
CA PRO A 2 24.07 -24.37 -1.00
C PRO A 2 24.35 -22.88 -0.77
N CYS A 3 23.35 -22.14 -0.29
CA CYS A 3 23.53 -20.75 0.13
C CYS A 3 24.33 -20.69 1.44
N ASP A 4 24.87 -19.51 1.81
CA ASP A 4 25.50 -19.32 3.13
C ASP A 4 24.58 -19.88 4.23
N ASN A 5 25.16 -20.72 5.09
CA ASN A 5 24.53 -21.44 6.20
C ASN A 5 23.74 -22.72 5.85
N GLU A 6 24.08 -23.43 4.77
CA GLU A 6 23.53 -24.76 4.39
C GLU A 6 22.02 -24.84 4.14
N VAL A 7 21.30 -23.71 4.16
CA VAL A 7 19.86 -23.66 3.89
C VAL A 7 19.62 -23.44 2.39
N ASN A 8 18.93 -24.37 1.75
CA ASN A 8 18.45 -24.20 0.38
C ASN A 8 17.42 -23.06 0.30
N ARG A 9 17.63 -22.10 -0.60
CA ARG A 9 16.74 -20.95 -0.81
C ARG A 9 16.43 -20.77 -2.29
N ILE A 10 15.23 -20.26 -2.58
CA ILE A 10 14.88 -19.82 -3.92
C ILE A 10 15.80 -18.67 -4.31
N CYS A 11 16.40 -18.76 -5.50
CA CYS A 11 17.30 -17.77 -6.06
C CYS A 11 16.85 -17.37 -7.47
N TRP A 12 17.05 -16.12 -7.85
CA TRP A 12 16.67 -15.58 -9.15
C TRP A 12 17.89 -15.39 -10.06
N PRO A 13 17.78 -15.54 -11.40
CA PRO A 13 18.92 -15.25 -12.25
C PRO A 13 19.27 -13.76 -12.15
N ALA A 14 20.55 -13.40 -12.10
CA ALA A 14 20.99 -12.00 -11.92
C ALA A 14 20.39 -11.01 -12.93
N LYS A 15 20.05 -11.48 -14.14
CA LYS A 15 19.34 -10.68 -15.15
C LYS A 15 17.94 -10.20 -14.74
N ALA A 16 17.33 -10.81 -13.72
CA ALA A 16 15.98 -10.51 -13.24
C ALA A 16 15.95 -9.41 -12.16
N VAL A 17 17.09 -8.88 -11.73
CA VAL A 17 17.17 -7.83 -10.70
C VAL A 17 16.23 -6.66 -10.99
N GLY A 18 16.27 -6.13 -12.22
CA GLY A 18 15.38 -5.04 -12.64
C GLY A 18 13.90 -5.41 -12.56
N ASN A 19 13.53 -6.64 -12.93
CA ASN A 19 12.14 -7.08 -12.87
C ASN A 19 11.62 -7.17 -11.43
N ILE A 20 12.47 -7.58 -10.49
CA ILE A 20 12.10 -7.65 -9.06
C ILE A 20 11.99 -6.24 -8.46
N MET A 21 12.88 -5.33 -8.84
CA MET A 21 12.75 -3.92 -8.49
C MET A 21 11.42 -3.33 -8.99
N ASP A 22 11.10 -3.58 -10.26
CA ASP A 22 9.84 -3.15 -10.86
C ASP A 22 8.62 -3.76 -10.15
N LEU A 23 8.71 -5.00 -9.65
CA LEU A 23 7.65 -5.63 -8.87
C LEU A 23 7.33 -4.82 -7.60
N PHE A 24 8.35 -4.45 -6.82
CA PHE A 24 8.14 -3.66 -5.61
C PHE A 24 7.65 -2.24 -5.93
N GLN A 25 8.19 -1.61 -6.97
CA GLN A 25 7.74 -0.30 -7.41
C GLN A 25 6.27 -0.35 -7.85
N ARG A 26 5.86 -1.37 -8.62
CA ARG A 26 4.45 -1.55 -9.03
C ARG A 26 3.54 -1.79 -7.83
N ARG A 27 3.98 -2.57 -6.84
CA ARG A 27 3.23 -2.75 -5.59
C ARG A 27 3.02 -1.39 -4.91
N ALA A 28 4.07 -0.59 -4.75
CA ALA A 28 3.99 0.73 -4.15
C ALA A 28 3.02 1.65 -4.92
N ASN A 29 3.12 1.67 -6.26
CA ASN A 29 2.22 2.44 -7.12
C ASN A 29 0.76 1.99 -6.98
N LEU A 30 0.48 0.68 -6.94
CA LEU A 30 -0.89 0.18 -6.74
C LEU A 30 -1.46 0.57 -5.38
N HIS A 31 -0.64 0.53 -4.31
CA HIS A 31 -1.07 1.04 -3.01
C HIS A 31 -1.34 2.55 -3.06
N HIS A 32 -0.51 3.30 -3.76
CA HIS A 32 -0.68 4.73 -3.89
C HIS A 32 -1.95 5.08 -4.71
N ASP A 33 -2.04 4.56 -5.92
CA ASP A 33 -3.02 5.02 -6.90
C ASP A 33 -4.39 4.38 -6.72
N VAL A 34 -4.45 3.18 -6.11
CA VAL A 34 -5.68 2.36 -6.04
C VAL A 34 -6.05 2.01 -4.60
N TYR A 35 -5.26 1.17 -3.92
CA TYR A 35 -5.71 0.53 -2.68
C TYR A 35 -5.84 1.48 -1.50
N GLN A 36 -4.98 2.50 -1.43
CA GLN A 36 -5.01 3.52 -0.38
C GLN A 36 -5.29 4.90 -0.99
N HIS A 37 -6.06 4.95 -2.07
CA HIS A 37 -6.51 6.22 -2.64
C HIS A 37 -7.38 6.94 -1.60
N PRO A 38 -7.19 8.25 -1.36
CA PRO A 38 -7.89 8.97 -0.29
C PRO A 38 -9.43 8.84 -0.31
N THR A 39 -10.05 8.81 -1.49
CA THR A 39 -11.50 8.57 -1.61
C THR A 39 -11.90 7.15 -1.22
N VAL A 40 -11.07 6.13 -1.53
CA VAL A 40 -11.33 4.74 -1.12
C VAL A 40 -11.27 4.65 0.40
N THR A 41 -10.20 5.20 1.00
CA THR A 41 -10.07 5.30 2.46
C THR A 41 -11.27 6.02 3.09
N GLY A 42 -11.76 7.11 2.48
CA GLY A 42 -12.95 7.81 2.94
C GLY A 42 -14.22 6.96 2.92
N VAL A 43 -14.41 6.14 1.88
CA VAL A 43 -15.52 5.17 1.81
C VAL A 43 -15.38 4.08 2.87
N ASP A 44 -14.17 3.55 3.06
CA ASP A 44 -13.89 2.53 4.08
C ASP A 44 -14.20 3.05 5.49
N LEU A 45 -13.91 4.33 5.77
CA LEU A 45 -14.28 4.98 7.04
C LEU A 45 -15.79 5.06 7.26
N ILE A 46 -16.55 5.38 6.21
CA ILE A 46 -18.03 5.41 6.28
C ILE A 46 -18.57 3.99 6.53
N LEU A 47 -18.05 3.00 5.81
CA LEU A 47 -18.42 1.58 6.00
C LEU A 47 -18.11 1.11 7.42
N ARG A 48 -16.92 1.44 7.94
CA ARG A 48 -16.53 1.17 9.33
C ARG A 48 -17.53 1.79 10.30
N ASP A 49 -17.81 3.08 10.18
CA ASP A 49 -18.71 3.80 11.10
C ASP A 49 -20.12 3.22 11.07
N ALA A 50 -20.64 2.86 9.88
CA ALA A 50 -21.92 2.20 9.72
C ALA A 50 -21.95 0.82 10.41
N PHE A 51 -20.95 -0.04 10.16
CA PHE A 51 -20.92 -1.37 10.75
C PHE A 51 -20.65 -1.37 12.25
N VAL A 52 -19.84 -0.44 12.76
CA VAL A 52 -19.64 -0.26 14.22
C VAL A 52 -20.96 0.08 14.90
N LYS A 53 -21.75 0.98 14.29
CA LYS A 53 -23.08 1.35 14.80
C LYS A 53 -24.10 0.22 14.70
N ALA A 54 -24.10 -0.53 13.61
CA ALA A 54 -25.03 -1.64 13.43
C ALA A 54 -24.67 -2.89 14.26
N SER A 55 -23.39 -3.08 14.59
CA SER A 55 -22.88 -4.30 15.25
C SER A 55 -23.63 -4.75 16.51
N PRO A 56 -24.04 -3.86 17.44
CA PRO A 56 -24.78 -4.27 18.64
C PRO A 56 -26.19 -4.80 18.37
N HIS A 57 -26.79 -4.42 17.23
CA HIS A 57 -28.18 -4.72 16.89
C HIS A 57 -28.32 -5.90 15.93
N LEU A 58 -27.20 -6.39 15.39
CA LEU A 58 -27.17 -7.46 14.41
C LEU A 58 -26.51 -8.69 14.98
N GLN A 59 -27.19 -9.82 14.79
CA GLN A 59 -26.71 -11.11 15.26
C GLN A 59 -26.55 -12.09 14.11
N VAL A 60 -25.53 -12.94 14.21
CA VAL A 60 -25.21 -13.99 13.26
C VAL A 60 -25.17 -15.32 13.98
N ARG A 61 -25.71 -16.34 13.32
CA ARG A 61 -25.73 -17.70 13.87
C ARG A 61 -24.32 -18.30 13.86
N CYS A 62 -23.88 -18.80 15.01
CA CYS A 62 -22.61 -19.49 15.22
C CYS A 62 -22.72 -21.00 14.97
N ARG A 63 -21.62 -21.74 15.19
CA ARG A 63 -21.56 -23.20 15.02
C ARG A 63 -22.48 -23.97 15.96
N ASP A 64 -22.55 -23.53 17.22
CA ASP A 64 -23.41 -24.09 18.28
C ASP A 64 -24.91 -23.84 18.04
N GLY A 65 -25.24 -23.03 17.03
CA GLY A 65 -26.61 -22.68 16.70
C GLY A 65 -27.10 -21.40 17.38
N GLU A 66 -26.33 -20.86 18.32
CA GLU A 66 -26.63 -19.62 19.04
C GLU A 66 -26.40 -18.38 18.15
N PHE A 67 -27.13 -17.31 18.44
CA PHE A 67 -26.97 -16.02 17.78
C PHE A 67 -26.07 -15.13 18.62
N ARG A 68 -25.03 -14.57 18.00
CA ARG A 68 -24.07 -13.66 18.64
C ARG A 68 -23.90 -12.38 17.84
N SER A 69 -23.41 -11.32 18.48
CA SER A 69 -23.18 -10.04 17.81
C SER A 69 -22.14 -10.15 16.68
N LEU A 70 -22.15 -9.18 15.75
CA LEU A 70 -21.15 -9.14 14.68
C LEU A 70 -19.70 -9.07 15.19
N LYS A 71 -19.47 -8.40 16.32
CA LYS A 71 -18.15 -8.34 16.98
C LYS A 71 -17.64 -9.74 17.36
N GLU A 72 -18.53 -10.56 17.92
CA GLU A 72 -18.22 -11.92 18.39
C GLU A 72 -18.11 -12.92 17.23
N ALA A 73 -18.73 -12.63 16.08
CA ALA A 73 -18.69 -13.50 14.90
C ALA A 73 -17.26 -13.76 14.39
N SER A 74 -16.31 -12.87 14.66
CA SER A 74 -14.89 -13.06 14.32
C SER A 74 -14.23 -14.24 15.05
N GLY A 75 -14.74 -14.62 16.23
CA GLY A 75 -14.22 -15.73 17.02
C GLY A 75 -14.78 -17.11 16.64
N ASP A 76 -15.85 -17.16 15.83
CA ASP A 76 -16.46 -18.41 15.37
C ASP A 76 -16.29 -18.54 13.84
N PRO A 77 -15.59 -19.58 13.34
CA PRO A 77 -15.29 -19.67 11.91
C PRO A 77 -16.54 -19.88 11.04
N VAL A 78 -17.63 -20.43 11.59
CA VAL A 78 -18.89 -20.61 10.86
C VAL A 78 -19.61 -19.26 10.73
N ALA A 79 -19.72 -18.49 11.81
CA ALA A 79 -20.25 -17.14 11.80
C ALA A 79 -19.41 -16.22 10.90
N PHE A 80 -18.08 -16.27 11.03
CA PHE A 80 -17.16 -15.49 10.20
C PHE A 80 -17.34 -15.79 8.70
N SER A 81 -17.48 -17.05 8.31
CA SER A 81 -17.73 -17.43 6.91
C SER A 81 -19.05 -16.90 6.35
N ARG A 82 -20.03 -16.61 7.21
CA ARG A 82 -21.34 -16.07 6.85
C ARG A 82 -21.34 -14.56 6.75
N VAL A 83 -20.46 -13.85 7.46
CA VAL A 83 -20.37 -12.38 7.40
C VAL A 83 -19.68 -11.99 6.10
N THR A 84 -20.48 -11.62 5.10
CA THR A 84 -19.99 -11.16 3.79
C THR A 84 -20.70 -9.87 3.39
N ASN A 85 -20.52 -9.44 2.14
CA ASN A 85 -21.03 -8.16 1.63
C ASN A 85 -22.56 -8.05 1.63
N TRP A 86 -23.32 -9.14 1.83
CA TRP A 86 -24.78 -9.05 2.01
C TRP A 86 -25.16 -8.18 3.21
N LEU A 87 -24.28 -8.08 4.22
CA LEU A 87 -24.52 -7.27 5.40
C LEU A 87 -24.75 -5.79 5.06
N HIS A 88 -24.02 -5.28 4.06
CA HIS A 88 -24.23 -3.93 3.54
C HIS A 88 -25.67 -3.74 3.04
N GLN A 89 -26.13 -4.64 2.16
CA GLN A 89 -27.49 -4.58 1.60
C GLN A 89 -28.55 -4.80 2.69
N TYR A 90 -28.28 -5.69 3.64
CA TYR A 90 -29.18 -5.98 4.73
C TYR A 90 -29.40 -4.77 5.63
N ILE A 91 -28.35 -4.03 5.98
CA ILE A 91 -28.49 -2.80 6.76
C ILE A 91 -29.19 -1.72 5.92
N GLN A 92 -28.78 -1.56 4.67
CA GLN A 92 -29.31 -0.51 3.80
C GLN A 92 -30.82 -0.65 3.52
N PHE A 93 -31.31 -1.89 3.34
CA PHE A 93 -32.70 -2.13 2.94
C PHE A 93 -33.56 -2.79 4.02
N GLY A 94 -32.97 -3.20 5.14
CA GLY A 94 -33.66 -4.02 6.14
C GLY A 94 -34.88 -3.36 6.78
N ARG A 95 -34.90 -2.02 6.90
CA ARG A 95 -36.07 -1.25 7.36
C ARG A 95 -37.34 -1.45 6.51
N HIS A 96 -37.20 -1.93 5.28
CA HIS A 96 -38.33 -2.19 4.38
C HIS A 96 -38.92 -3.60 4.54
N VAL A 97 -38.34 -4.43 5.43
CA VAL A 97 -38.76 -5.81 5.67
C VAL A 97 -39.03 -6.01 7.16
N LYS A 98 -40.13 -6.68 7.50
CA LYS A 98 -40.45 -6.99 8.90
C LYS A 98 -39.49 -8.08 9.41
N LEU A 99 -38.54 -7.69 10.26
CA LEU A 99 -37.52 -8.55 10.86
C LEU A 99 -37.47 -8.31 12.38
N ASN A 100 -36.86 -9.23 13.12
CA ASN A 100 -36.64 -9.09 14.57
C ASN A 100 -35.39 -8.24 14.86
N VAL A 101 -35.33 -7.04 14.27
CA VAL A 101 -34.28 -6.04 14.47
C VAL A 101 -34.97 -4.71 14.70
N ASP A 102 -34.53 -3.97 15.72
CA ASP A 102 -35.02 -2.62 15.98
C ASP A 102 -34.39 -1.63 15.00
N TRP A 103 -34.99 -1.52 13.81
CA TRP A 103 -34.53 -0.65 12.73
C TRP A 103 -34.67 0.84 13.05
N ASP A 104 -35.55 1.21 13.99
CA ASP A 104 -35.79 2.58 14.41
C ASP A 104 -34.83 3.03 15.53
N HIS A 105 -33.95 2.13 16.00
CA HIS A 105 -32.90 2.49 16.95
C HIS A 105 -31.96 3.56 16.34
N PRO A 106 -31.56 4.62 17.09
CA PRO A 106 -30.74 5.71 16.55
C PRO A 106 -29.45 5.26 15.86
N ASP A 107 -28.78 4.23 16.39
CA ASP A 107 -27.56 3.68 15.77
C ASP A 107 -27.85 2.94 14.45
N MET A 108 -28.98 2.24 14.33
CA MET A 108 -29.39 1.60 13.08
C MET A 108 -29.81 2.63 12.03
N LEU A 109 -30.49 3.70 12.44
CA LEU A 109 -30.82 4.83 11.57
C LEU A 109 -29.56 5.51 11.03
N GLU A 110 -28.60 5.81 11.91
CA GLU A 110 -27.34 6.43 11.49
C GLU A 110 -26.49 5.48 10.64
N ALA A 111 -26.44 4.19 10.95
CA ALA A 111 -25.77 3.20 10.12
C ALA A 111 -26.36 3.14 8.70
N THR A 112 -27.70 3.11 8.60
CA THR A 112 -28.42 3.10 7.32
C THR A 112 -28.12 4.36 6.52
N ARG A 113 -28.22 5.54 7.17
CA ARG A 113 -27.91 6.84 6.57
C ARG A 113 -26.47 6.91 6.05
N LEU A 114 -25.48 6.39 6.78
CA LEU A 114 -24.09 6.34 6.34
C LEU A 114 -23.92 5.51 5.05
N LEU A 115 -24.60 4.37 4.94
CA LEU A 115 -24.56 3.53 3.73
C LEU A 115 -25.28 4.18 2.55
N GLU A 116 -26.41 4.85 2.80
CA GLU A 116 -27.09 5.67 1.79
C GLU A 116 -26.21 6.82 1.30
N ASN A 117 -25.45 7.47 2.18
CA ASN A 117 -24.50 8.52 1.79
C ASN A 117 -23.46 8.02 0.77
N ILE A 118 -23.01 6.77 0.88
CA ILE A 118 -22.11 6.16 -0.12
C ILE A 118 -22.79 6.11 -1.48
N SER A 119 -24.03 5.61 -1.52
CA SER A 119 -24.84 5.49 -2.74
C SER A 119 -25.09 6.87 -3.38
N ASN A 120 -25.32 7.89 -2.55
CA ASN A 120 -25.57 9.26 -2.95
C ASN A 120 -24.29 10.10 -3.15
N ARG A 121 -23.09 9.48 -3.07
CA ARG A 121 -21.78 10.15 -3.18
C ARG A 121 -21.56 11.28 -2.16
N GLN A 122 -22.26 11.26 -1.03
CA GLN A 122 -22.10 12.16 0.11
C GLN A 122 -20.96 11.66 1.03
N LEU A 123 -19.76 11.57 0.47
CA LEU A 123 -18.58 11.00 1.15
C LEU A 123 -17.88 12.00 2.05
N PHE A 124 -17.22 11.52 3.11
CA PHE A 124 -16.34 12.32 3.96
C PHE A 124 -15.35 13.13 3.12
N LYS A 125 -15.14 14.40 3.48
CA LYS A 125 -14.32 15.33 2.71
C LYS A 125 -12.90 15.33 3.21
N ILE A 126 -11.95 15.41 2.29
CA ILE A 126 -10.54 15.57 2.64
C ILE A 126 -10.29 17.06 2.92
N ALA A 127 -9.81 17.35 4.13
CA ALA A 127 -9.38 18.68 4.55
C ALA A 127 -7.92 18.95 4.14
N GLY A 128 -7.06 17.94 4.23
CA GLY A 128 -5.67 18.00 3.78
C GLY A 128 -4.92 16.69 3.97
N ILE A 129 -3.68 16.66 3.47
CA ILE A 129 -2.74 15.54 3.58
C ILE A 129 -1.36 16.11 3.91
N PHE A 130 -0.69 15.54 4.89
CA PHE A 130 0.67 15.93 5.28
C PHE A 130 1.55 14.71 5.52
N THR A 131 2.86 14.89 5.38
CA THR A 131 3.85 13.85 5.68
C THR A 131 4.22 13.88 7.16
N GLU A 132 4.35 12.72 7.79
CA GLU A 132 4.78 12.63 9.19
C GLU A 132 6.29 12.40 9.31
N ARG A 133 6.96 13.11 10.22
CA ARG A 133 8.37 12.85 10.55
C ARG A 133 8.61 11.46 11.16
N TYR A 134 7.73 11.02 12.05
CA TYR A 134 7.83 9.73 12.77
C TYR A 134 6.54 8.92 12.60
N PRO A 135 6.40 8.21 11.45
CA PRO A 135 5.15 7.57 11.09
C PRO A 135 4.61 6.62 12.15
N GLY A 136 3.39 6.88 12.63
CA GLY A 136 2.69 6.00 13.59
C GLY A 136 3.16 6.09 15.04
N GLN A 137 3.92 7.14 15.41
CA GLN A 137 4.12 7.52 16.82
C GLN A 137 3.17 8.64 17.27
N ARG A 138 2.51 9.33 16.31
CA ARG A 138 1.54 10.38 16.59
C ARG A 138 0.19 9.80 17.01
N ASP A 139 -0.39 10.36 18.06
CA ASP A 139 -1.77 10.13 18.42
C ASP A 139 -2.69 10.90 17.44
N LEU A 140 -3.32 10.15 16.54
CA LEU A 140 -4.18 10.71 15.51
C LEU A 140 -5.51 11.24 16.06
N THR A 141 -5.98 10.68 17.18
CA THR A 141 -7.20 11.17 17.85
C THR A 141 -6.91 12.52 18.49
N LYS A 142 -5.79 12.62 19.21
CA LYS A 142 -5.34 13.90 19.77
C LYS A 142 -5.09 14.95 18.67
N SER A 143 -4.53 14.54 17.53
CA SER A 143 -4.33 15.44 16.39
C SER A 143 -5.65 15.99 15.86
N ALA A 144 -6.69 15.16 15.77
CA ALA A 144 -8.03 15.59 15.37
C ALA A 144 -8.65 16.58 16.38
N GLU A 145 -8.46 16.36 17.68
CA GLU A 145 -8.88 17.27 18.75
C GLU A 145 -8.19 18.63 18.67
N GLU A 146 -6.86 18.64 18.49
CA GLU A 146 -6.07 19.86 18.34
C GLU A 146 -6.48 20.67 17.10
N ILE A 147 -6.70 20.00 15.96
CA ILE A 147 -7.19 20.66 14.74
C ILE A 147 -8.61 21.20 14.96
N ALA A 148 -9.51 20.45 15.60
CA ALA A 148 -10.87 20.89 15.88
C ALA A 148 -10.90 22.13 16.79
N ALA A 149 -10.03 22.19 17.81
CA ALA A 149 -9.91 23.32 18.72
C ALA A 149 -9.59 24.64 18.00
N LEU A 150 -8.77 24.58 16.95
CA LEU A 150 -8.40 25.73 16.11
C LEU A 150 -9.53 26.20 15.17
N THR A 151 -10.63 25.46 15.05
CA THR A 151 -11.79 25.89 14.24
C THR A 151 -12.70 26.92 14.95
N GLY A 152 -12.37 27.30 16.19
CA GLY A 152 -13.19 28.23 16.98
C GLY A 152 -14.57 27.67 17.33
N GLY A 153 -14.70 26.34 17.45
CA GLY A 153 -15.94 25.64 17.80
C GLY A 153 -16.89 25.35 16.62
N GLN A 154 -16.50 25.67 15.37
CA GLN A 154 -17.31 25.37 14.18
C GLN A 154 -17.40 23.87 13.88
N VAL A 155 -16.36 23.12 14.26
CA VAL A 155 -16.25 21.68 14.00
C VAL A 155 -15.92 20.97 15.30
N LYS A 156 -16.69 19.93 15.63
CA LYS A 156 -16.40 19.11 16.81
C LYS A 156 -15.28 18.11 16.52
N PRO A 157 -14.48 17.68 17.52
CA PRO A 157 -13.44 16.68 17.33
C PRO A 157 -13.92 15.39 16.66
N GLU A 158 -15.14 14.93 16.97
CA GLU A 158 -15.69 13.68 16.43
C GLU A 158 -16.07 13.78 14.95
N GLU A 159 -16.16 15.01 14.42
CA GLU A 159 -16.37 15.28 12.99
C GLU A 159 -15.07 15.20 12.20
N ILE A 160 -13.90 15.16 12.84
CA ILE A 160 -12.59 15.04 12.20
C ILE A 160 -12.04 13.62 12.42
N GLU A 161 -11.50 13.03 11.36
CA GLU A 161 -10.82 11.74 11.43
C GLU A 161 -9.45 11.84 10.74
N CYS A 162 -8.39 11.60 11.50
CA CYS A 162 -7.04 11.49 10.97
C CYS A 162 -6.68 10.03 10.66
N ARG A 163 -6.14 9.75 9.47
CA ARG A 163 -5.74 8.40 9.05
C ARG A 163 -4.34 8.37 8.47
N SER A 164 -3.49 7.54 9.08
CA SER A 164 -2.15 7.26 8.56
C SER A 164 -2.22 6.33 7.34
N ARG A 165 -1.47 6.68 6.31
CA ARG A 165 -1.28 5.98 5.04
C ARG A 165 0.20 5.69 4.89
N LYS A 166 0.59 4.41 4.99
CA LYS A 166 1.97 3.96 4.85
C LYS A 166 2.12 3.05 3.63
N ILE A 167 3.02 3.42 2.73
CA ILE A 167 3.30 2.72 1.49
C ILE A 167 4.76 2.35 1.47
N SER A 168 5.07 1.05 1.56
CA SER A 168 6.43 0.55 1.54
C SER A 168 6.66 -0.47 0.44
N TRP A 169 7.89 -0.95 0.30
CA TRP A 169 8.21 -2.12 -0.53
C TRP A 169 7.93 -3.46 0.18
N GLY A 170 7.10 -3.46 1.23
CA GLY A 170 6.67 -4.66 1.94
C GLY A 170 7.53 -5.04 3.15
N MET A 171 8.57 -4.26 3.46
CA MET A 171 9.42 -4.45 4.64
C MET A 171 9.60 -3.16 5.46
N LYS A 172 8.55 -2.35 5.57
CA LYS A 172 8.61 -1.00 6.17
C LYS A 172 9.71 -0.17 5.50
N ASP A 173 10.52 0.53 6.28
CA ASP A 173 11.65 1.35 5.85
C ASP A 173 12.88 0.56 5.36
N LYS A 174 12.86 -0.79 5.45
CA LYS A 174 13.98 -1.64 5.04
C LYS A 174 13.92 -1.99 3.56
N ASN A 175 15.11 -2.15 2.98
CA ASN A 175 15.28 -2.60 1.60
C ASN A 175 15.01 -4.10 1.46
N PRO A 176 13.92 -4.54 0.77
CA PRO A 176 13.66 -5.96 0.60
C PRO A 176 14.70 -6.65 -0.30
N MET A 177 15.41 -5.92 -1.15
CA MET A 177 16.40 -6.50 -2.07
C MET A 177 17.59 -7.13 -1.35
N GLU A 178 17.90 -6.70 -0.13
CA GLU A 178 18.96 -7.28 0.71
C GLU A 178 18.64 -8.73 1.13
N ASN A 179 17.35 -9.08 1.16
CA ASN A 179 16.88 -10.41 1.53
C ASN A 179 16.68 -11.34 0.33
N ILE A 180 16.88 -10.85 -0.89
CA ILE A 180 16.71 -11.62 -2.13
C ILE A 180 18.06 -12.13 -2.62
N ARG A 181 18.11 -13.42 -2.95
CA ARG A 181 19.30 -14.06 -3.52
C ARG A 181 19.18 -14.16 -5.03
N PHE A 182 20.30 -13.89 -5.69
CA PHE A 182 20.46 -14.04 -7.12
C PHE A 182 21.50 -15.12 -7.41
N TYR A 183 21.50 -15.68 -8.62
CA TYR A 183 22.56 -16.54 -9.10
C TYR A 183 23.06 -16.10 -10.48
N ALA A 184 24.34 -16.30 -10.69
CA ALA A 184 25.04 -16.15 -11.96
C ALA A 184 25.92 -17.40 -12.19
N GLU A 185 26.66 -17.45 -13.30
CA GLU A 185 27.57 -18.58 -13.60
C GLU A 185 28.56 -18.88 -12.46
N LYS A 186 28.98 -17.83 -11.73
CA LYS A 186 29.96 -17.94 -10.63
C LYS A 186 29.34 -18.25 -9.27
N GLY A 187 28.04 -18.56 -9.19
CA GLY A 187 27.35 -18.94 -7.96
C GLY A 187 26.30 -17.94 -7.50
N SER A 188 25.87 -18.08 -6.23
CA SER A 188 24.84 -17.21 -5.64
C SER A 188 25.42 -15.89 -5.14
N MET A 189 24.67 -14.81 -5.28
CA MET A 189 25.04 -13.47 -4.82
C MET A 189 23.85 -12.75 -4.17
N ARG A 190 24.15 -11.67 -3.43
CA ARG A 190 23.17 -10.71 -2.92
C ARG A 190 23.43 -9.36 -3.59
N LEU A 191 22.41 -8.51 -3.65
CA LEU A 191 22.60 -7.12 -4.07
C LEU A 191 22.99 -6.29 -2.86
N SER A 192 24.16 -5.64 -2.92
CA SER A 192 24.52 -4.60 -1.98
C SER A 192 24.21 -3.21 -2.55
N ARG A 193 23.80 -2.28 -1.69
CA ARG A 193 23.63 -0.85 -2.05
C ARG A 193 24.96 -0.24 -2.54
N THR A 194 26.10 -0.77 -2.07
CA THR A 194 27.44 -0.36 -2.50
C THR A 194 27.70 -0.73 -3.96
N GLU A 195 27.14 -1.85 -4.42
CA GLU A 195 27.35 -2.36 -5.79
C GLU A 195 26.38 -1.69 -6.78
N PHE A 196 25.22 -1.22 -6.32
CA PHE A 196 24.16 -0.65 -7.16
C PHE A 196 23.53 0.64 -6.60
N PRO A 197 24.32 1.68 -6.31
CA PRO A 197 23.86 2.87 -5.56
C PRO A 197 22.79 3.68 -6.29
N ASN A 198 22.77 3.64 -7.62
CA ASN A 198 21.83 4.42 -8.44
C ASN A 198 20.57 3.64 -8.86
N MET A 199 20.47 2.35 -8.53
CA MET A 199 19.29 1.54 -8.88
C MET A 199 18.24 1.50 -7.76
N LEU A 200 18.65 1.69 -6.50
CA LEU A 200 17.75 1.63 -5.36
C LEU A 200 17.14 3.01 -5.05
N PRO A 201 15.88 3.07 -4.60
CA PRO A 201 15.29 4.31 -4.09
C PRO A 201 16.03 4.79 -2.83
N ARG A 202 15.83 6.07 -2.49
CA ARG A 202 16.47 6.66 -1.30
C ARG A 202 15.83 6.17 0.00
N ALA A 203 14.51 5.96 -0.03
CA ALA A 203 13.69 5.43 1.05
C ALA A 203 12.84 4.26 0.55
N PHE A 204 12.45 3.35 1.45
CA PHE A 204 11.63 2.16 1.16
C PHE A 204 10.21 2.22 1.73
N GLU A 205 9.86 3.33 2.39
CA GLU A 205 8.54 3.62 2.95
C GLU A 205 8.25 5.11 2.82
N ASP A 206 7.07 5.43 2.28
CA ASP A 206 6.44 6.74 2.32
C ASP A 206 5.28 6.69 3.33
N ALA A 207 5.12 7.75 4.11
CA ALA A 207 4.09 7.81 5.15
C ALA A 207 3.45 9.18 5.26
N GLU A 208 2.14 9.21 5.11
CA GLU A 208 1.31 10.41 5.13
C GLU A 208 0.17 10.25 6.11
N THR A 209 -0.40 11.36 6.57
CA THR A 209 -1.66 11.36 7.29
C THR A 209 -2.67 12.19 6.51
N ILE A 210 -3.84 11.59 6.28
CA ILE A 210 -4.99 12.20 5.63
C ILE A 210 -5.96 12.66 6.71
N VAL A 211 -6.39 13.92 6.62
CA VAL A 211 -7.39 14.50 7.53
C VAL A 211 -8.73 14.54 6.81
N PHE A 212 -9.71 13.81 7.35
CA PHE A 212 -11.08 13.76 6.86
C PHE A 212 -12.00 14.60 7.75
N LEU A 213 -12.96 15.27 7.13
CA LEU A 213 -14.13 15.88 7.76
C LEU A 213 -15.36 15.04 7.40
N LYS A 214 -16.10 14.57 8.41
CA LYS A 214 -17.29 13.74 8.22
C LYS A 214 -18.49 14.50 7.65
N SER A 215 -18.53 15.82 7.88
CA SER A 215 -19.57 16.71 7.37
C SER A 215 -19.43 17.04 5.88
N GLN A 216 -20.56 17.27 5.21
CA GLN A 216 -20.63 17.83 3.86
C GLN A 216 -20.62 19.36 3.83
N ASP A 217 -20.67 20.01 5.00
CA ASP A 217 -20.74 21.46 5.13
C ASP A 217 -19.46 22.13 4.62
N GLN A 218 -19.63 23.00 3.63
CA GLN A 218 -18.53 23.70 2.97
C GLN A 218 -17.85 24.72 3.90
N SER A 219 -18.60 25.35 4.81
CA SER A 219 -18.05 26.28 5.81
C SER A 219 -17.16 25.54 6.79
N LYS A 220 -17.66 24.42 7.35
CA LYS A 220 -16.86 23.55 8.22
C LYS A 220 -15.61 23.03 7.52
N ARG A 221 -15.69 22.71 6.23
CA ARG A 221 -14.54 22.27 5.44
C ARG A 221 -13.47 23.36 5.32
N GLN A 222 -13.87 24.59 5.04
CA GLN A 222 -12.93 25.72 4.95
C GLN A 222 -12.28 26.00 6.31
N ALA A 223 -13.07 26.00 7.38
CA ALA A 223 -12.56 26.16 8.75
C ALA A 223 -11.57 25.04 9.12
N THR A 224 -11.90 23.78 8.82
CA THR A 224 -11.01 22.63 9.09
C THR A 224 -9.69 22.73 8.31
N LYS A 225 -9.75 23.19 7.05
CA LYS A 225 -8.55 23.37 6.23
C LYS A 225 -7.65 24.48 6.80
N ALA A 226 -8.22 25.63 7.15
CA ALA A 226 -7.47 26.73 7.75
C ALA A 226 -6.85 26.32 9.10
N ALA A 227 -7.62 25.64 9.94
CA ALA A 227 -7.15 25.09 11.21
C ALA A 227 -6.03 24.07 11.03
N LEU A 228 -6.10 23.20 10.01
CA LEU A 228 -5.03 22.28 9.67
C LEU A 228 -3.75 23.00 9.23
N ASP A 229 -3.88 24.02 8.38
CA ASP A 229 -2.73 24.81 7.91
C ASP A 229 -2.05 25.54 9.09
N GLU A 230 -2.82 26.08 10.04
CA GLU A 230 -2.31 26.69 11.27
C GLU A 230 -1.66 25.65 12.19
N TRP A 231 -2.33 24.51 12.41
CA TRP A 231 -1.80 23.43 13.23
C TRP A 231 -0.45 22.93 12.70
N LEU A 232 -0.31 22.79 11.38
CA LEU A 232 0.94 22.37 10.74
C LEU A 232 2.08 23.37 10.94
N GLN A 233 1.81 24.67 11.03
CA GLN A 233 2.84 25.67 11.33
C GLN A 233 3.37 25.55 12.78
N GLN A 234 2.58 25.00 13.68
CA GLN A 234 2.97 24.74 15.07
C GLN A 234 3.72 23.40 15.22
N GLN A 235 3.70 22.55 14.20
CA GLN A 235 4.43 21.27 14.20
C GLN A 235 5.92 21.47 13.84
N PRO A 236 6.80 20.51 14.18
CA PRO A 236 8.23 20.59 13.84
C PRO A 236 8.45 20.74 12.32
N GLU A 237 9.52 21.45 11.90
CA GLU A 237 9.87 21.80 10.50
C GLU A 237 9.86 20.65 9.43
N CYS A 238 9.70 19.41 9.86
CA CYS A 238 9.63 18.24 8.99
C CYS A 238 8.21 17.80 8.62
N ASP A 239 7.18 18.26 9.32
CA ASP A 239 5.80 18.01 8.90
C ASP A 239 5.42 19.05 7.86
N ARG A 240 5.13 18.58 6.64
CA ARG A 240 4.85 19.46 5.50
C ARG A 240 3.63 18.95 4.75
N PRO A 241 2.88 19.83 4.08
CA PRO A 241 1.90 19.42 3.08
C PRO A 241 2.53 18.38 2.14
N SER A 242 1.79 17.32 1.84
CA SER A 242 2.34 16.28 0.97
C SER A 242 2.55 16.81 -0.46
N ASP A 243 3.82 16.83 -0.88
CA ASP A 243 4.21 16.93 -2.29
C ASP A 243 4.16 15.52 -2.90
N ALA A 244 2.96 15.07 -3.29
CA ALA A 244 2.73 13.72 -3.85
C ALA A 244 3.87 13.28 -4.80
N SER A 245 4.72 12.36 -4.36
CA SER A 245 5.80 11.79 -5.16
C SER A 245 6.25 10.46 -4.59
N PRO A 246 5.84 9.33 -5.19
CA PRO A 246 6.21 8.01 -4.69
C PRO A 246 7.71 7.80 -4.86
N MET A 247 8.42 7.50 -3.76
CA MET A 247 9.72 6.82 -3.72
C MET A 247 10.62 7.09 -4.95
N LYS A 248 10.88 8.38 -5.27
CA LYS A 248 11.57 8.74 -6.50
C LYS A 248 12.99 8.14 -6.49
N VAL A 249 13.35 7.44 -7.58
CA VAL A 249 14.75 7.15 -7.90
C VAL A 249 15.46 8.51 -7.92
N GLY A 250 16.44 8.70 -7.03
CA GLY A 250 16.99 10.02 -6.76
C GLY A 250 17.49 10.71 -8.05
N PRO A 251 17.41 12.05 -8.15
CA PRO A 251 18.03 12.75 -9.27
C PRO A 251 19.53 12.46 -9.28
N PRO A 252 20.17 12.37 -10.47
CA PRO A 252 21.62 12.31 -10.54
C PRO A 252 22.18 13.52 -9.81
N THR A 253 23.12 13.30 -8.89
CA THR A 253 23.89 14.37 -8.25
C THR A 253 24.35 15.38 -9.29
N PRO A 254 24.28 16.71 -9.03
CA PRO A 254 24.76 17.68 -10.00
C PRO A 254 26.27 17.51 -10.14
N ARG A 255 26.70 16.94 -11.28
CA ARG A 255 28.09 17.01 -11.72
C ARG A 255 28.18 17.98 -12.88
N CYS A 256 29.01 18.98 -12.65
CA CYS A 256 29.72 19.87 -13.56
C CYS A 256 29.49 19.63 -15.06
N ASN A 257 29.10 20.70 -15.75
CA ASN A 257 28.93 20.81 -17.20
C ASN A 257 30.01 20.06 -18.00
N THR A 258 29.64 18.92 -18.55
CA THR A 258 30.05 18.51 -19.89
C THR A 258 28.91 17.69 -20.49
N GLN A 259 28.27 18.25 -21.51
CA GLN A 259 27.16 17.63 -22.22
C GLN A 259 27.57 16.27 -22.78
N LYS A 260 27.04 15.18 -22.22
CA LYS A 260 26.87 13.90 -22.92
C LYS A 260 25.49 13.36 -22.61
N LYS A 261 24.75 13.07 -23.68
CA LYS A 261 23.39 12.52 -23.71
C LYS A 261 23.18 11.47 -22.60
N LEU A 262 22.09 11.61 -21.84
CA LEU A 262 21.63 10.63 -20.85
C LEU A 262 21.55 9.23 -21.51
N PRO A 263 22.20 8.19 -20.99
CA PRO A 263 21.97 6.85 -21.47
C PRO A 263 20.69 6.28 -20.86
N SER A 264 19.83 5.73 -21.72
CA SER A 264 18.74 4.82 -21.36
C SER A 264 19.17 3.81 -20.29
N ASN A 265 18.27 3.46 -19.35
CA ASN A 265 18.41 2.39 -18.33
C ASN A 265 19.07 1.10 -18.86
N ARG A 266 18.96 0.85 -20.17
CA ARG A 266 19.62 -0.25 -20.88
C ARG A 266 21.16 -0.22 -20.78
N ALA A 267 21.81 0.93 -20.67
CA ALA A 267 23.26 1.05 -20.59
C ALA A 267 23.82 0.72 -19.19
N GLN A 268 23.09 1.09 -18.13
CA GLN A 268 23.45 0.69 -16.76
C GLN A 268 23.25 -0.81 -16.57
N LEU A 269 22.13 -1.36 -17.05
CA LEU A 269 21.92 -2.81 -17.12
C LEU A 269 23.04 -3.50 -17.90
N LYS A 270 23.41 -3.00 -19.09
CA LYS A 270 24.56 -3.52 -19.86
C LYS A 270 25.87 -3.51 -19.07
N ARG A 271 26.10 -2.51 -18.21
CA ARG A 271 27.29 -2.42 -17.36
C ARG A 271 27.30 -3.47 -16.24
N VAL A 272 26.13 -3.74 -15.66
CA VAL A 272 25.91 -4.85 -14.73
C VAL A 272 26.12 -6.19 -15.46
N PHE A 273 25.56 -6.37 -16.65
CA PHE A 273 25.77 -7.56 -17.47
C PHE A 273 27.23 -7.77 -17.90
N SER A 274 27.97 -6.70 -18.23
CA SER A 274 29.38 -6.78 -18.63
C SER A 274 30.33 -7.07 -17.46
N LEU A 275 29.92 -6.78 -16.22
CA LEU A 275 30.67 -7.17 -15.03
C LEU A 275 30.41 -8.64 -14.63
N ILE A 276 29.36 -9.26 -15.18
CA ILE A 276 28.89 -10.60 -14.81
C ILE A 276 29.19 -11.64 -15.91
N THR A 277 29.44 -11.23 -17.16
CA THR A 277 29.80 -12.13 -18.27
C THR A 277 31.29 -12.00 -18.62
N PRO A 278 32.08 -13.09 -18.68
CA PRO A 278 33.40 -13.03 -19.28
C PRO A 278 33.26 -12.82 -20.80
N SER A 279 34.21 -12.08 -21.37
CA SER A 279 34.40 -11.91 -22.81
C SER A 279 34.38 -13.28 -23.51
N TYR A 280 33.36 -13.55 -24.33
CA TYR A 280 33.41 -14.68 -25.24
C TYR A 280 34.39 -14.36 -26.38
N GLU A 281 35.54 -15.01 -26.40
CA GLU A 281 36.22 -15.27 -27.67
C GLU A 281 35.37 -16.28 -28.45
N THR A 282 34.89 -15.89 -29.63
CA THR A 282 34.21 -16.77 -30.57
C THR A 282 35.10 -17.96 -30.94
N PRO A 283 34.66 -19.21 -30.81
CA PRO A 283 35.42 -20.34 -31.31
C PRO A 283 35.45 -20.31 -32.84
N SER A 284 36.65 -20.40 -33.42
CA SER A 284 36.85 -20.55 -34.86
C SER A 284 36.13 -21.81 -35.36
N LYS A 285 35.32 -21.66 -36.42
CA LYS A 285 34.67 -22.78 -37.11
C LYS A 285 35.74 -23.77 -37.62
N GLN A 286 35.79 -24.98 -37.07
CA GLN A 286 36.40 -26.11 -37.76
C GLN A 286 35.32 -26.83 -38.59
N PRO A 287 35.64 -27.32 -39.80
CA PRO A 287 34.66 -27.97 -40.66
C PRO A 287 34.34 -29.39 -40.17
N VAL A 288 33.04 -29.72 -40.20
CA VAL A 288 32.50 -31.03 -39.82
C VAL A 288 32.71 -32.01 -40.97
N GLU A 289 33.51 -33.07 -40.75
CA GLU A 289 33.59 -34.23 -41.62
C GLU A 289 32.36 -35.14 -41.42
N ASN A 290 31.59 -35.31 -42.49
CA ASN A 290 30.44 -36.23 -42.53
C ASN A 290 30.91 -37.68 -42.63
N ARG A 291 30.73 -38.48 -41.57
CA ARG A 291 30.91 -39.94 -41.61
C ARG A 291 29.54 -40.63 -41.61
N ALA A 292 29.05 -40.99 -42.79
CA ALA A 292 27.83 -41.76 -42.99
C ALA A 292 27.97 -43.19 -42.41
N ARG A 293 27.04 -43.59 -41.53
CA ARG A 293 26.88 -44.99 -41.09
C ARG A 293 25.91 -45.71 -42.03
N ARG A 294 26.43 -46.64 -42.85
CA ARG A 294 25.64 -47.68 -43.53
C ARG A 294 25.27 -48.76 -42.51
N VAL A 295 23.98 -49.00 -42.33
CA VAL A 295 23.44 -50.17 -41.61
C VAL A 295 23.34 -51.34 -42.60
N LYS A 296 23.95 -52.49 -42.27
CA LYS A 296 23.72 -53.78 -42.93
C LYS A 296 22.70 -54.56 -42.12
N LEU A 297 21.65 -55.05 -42.78
CA LEU A 297 20.73 -56.05 -42.25
C LEU A 297 21.27 -57.47 -42.51
N GLU A 298 21.33 -58.27 -41.46
CA GLU A 298 21.30 -59.74 -41.40
C GLU A 298 20.45 -60.04 -40.15
N LYS A 299 19.43 -60.90 -40.10
CA LYS A 299 18.81 -61.91 -40.97
C LYS A 299 17.29 -61.78 -40.82
#